data_AF-A0A1G0NV32-F1
#
_entry.id   AF-A0A1G0NV32-F1
#
_cell.length_a   1.000
_cell.length_b   1.000
_cell.length_c   1.000
_cell.angle_alpha   90.00
_cell.angle_beta   90.00
_cell.angle_gamma   90.00
#
_symmetry.space_group_name_H-M   'P 1'
#
loop_
_entity.id
_entity.type
_entity.pdbx_description
1 polymer ?
#
loop_
_entity_poly.entity_id
_entity_poly.type
_entity_poly.pdbx_seq_one_letter_code
_entity_poly.pdbx_strand_id
1 'polypeptide(L)'
;MREIRISAWDHPNIVTGVDVIPGAVSPKSVAERLEDALGDTADPMFMAQVRGIAPEQAAEAVIKREWCEAAAARYNDPAFRVGPLSLGVDPSNSETSGRAAIARGQGACLTEVERRVCADALELGKEIYAECMEYKIDPQHVGVDSIGYGSSTVNKCRELGFYVRAMNGSTRPEVRIDEALRYGPLTADSDPNEPPGPVVLPSDTYYHARDQWFFRLREDLRLGLIALPNDPELFEELCIWTWMPKNGKKKVLEKEIVIKKLRRSPDKSDSTMYWNWVRPRRGVPRPEAPAARPNAHFDEHFDKMMAERSVETVGAVSRRPF
;
A
#
# COMPACT_ATOMS: atom_id res chain seq x y z
N MET A 1 -28.88 8.32 -14.21
CA MET A 1 -29.52 7.26 -13.40
C MET A 1 -29.43 7.71 -11.95
N ARG A 2 -30.51 7.75 -11.16
CA ARG A 2 -30.42 8.07 -9.73
C ARG A 2 -29.90 6.83 -9.00
N GLU A 3 -28.78 6.95 -8.29
CA GLU A 3 -28.28 5.88 -7.44
C GLU A 3 -29.23 5.69 -6.25
N ILE A 4 -29.68 4.45 -6.03
CA ILE A 4 -30.52 4.09 -4.89
C ILE A 4 -29.59 3.53 -3.82
N ARG A 5 -29.47 4.23 -2.70
CA ARG A 5 -28.73 3.80 -1.50
C ARG A 5 -29.71 3.31 -0.45
N ILE A 6 -29.43 2.17 0.18
CA ILE A 6 -30.25 1.59 1.26
C ILE A 6 -29.30 1.25 2.41
N SER A 7 -29.41 1.95 3.55
CA SER A 7 -28.64 1.62 4.75
C SER A 7 -29.35 0.54 5.58
N ALA A 8 -28.58 -0.25 6.33
CA ALA A 8 -29.12 -1.08 7.39
C ALA A 8 -29.91 -0.28 8.44
N TRP A 9 -29.59 0.99 8.65
CA TRP A 9 -30.34 1.88 9.57
C TRP A 9 -31.75 2.19 9.10
N ASP A 10 -31.99 2.13 7.78
CA ASP A 10 -33.30 2.33 7.18
C ASP A 10 -34.15 1.05 7.19
N HIS A 11 -33.57 -0.07 7.64
CA HIS A 11 -34.25 -1.36 7.62
C HIS A 11 -35.38 -1.40 8.68
N PRO A 12 -36.57 -1.94 8.36
CA PRO A 12 -37.69 -2.00 9.29
C PRO A 12 -37.35 -2.60 10.66
N ASN A 13 -36.50 -3.63 10.70
CA ASN A 13 -36.06 -4.25 11.96
C ASN A 13 -35.29 -3.30 12.88
N ILE A 14 -34.57 -2.33 12.32
CA ILE A 14 -33.76 -1.36 13.08
C ILE A 14 -34.63 -0.17 13.49
N VAL A 15 -35.42 0.36 12.57
CA VAL A 15 -36.30 1.52 12.82
C VAL A 15 -37.37 1.20 13.86
N THR A 16 -37.96 0.01 13.79
CA THR A 16 -39.04 -0.40 14.70
C THR A 16 -38.53 -1.05 15.98
N GLY A 17 -37.27 -1.51 16.00
CA GLY A 17 -36.70 -2.28 17.11
C GLY A 17 -37.30 -3.67 17.29
N VAL A 18 -38.11 -4.16 16.35
CA VAL A 18 -38.77 -5.48 16.37
C VAL A 18 -38.29 -6.29 15.17
N ASP A 19 -38.08 -7.59 15.33
CA ASP A 19 -37.67 -8.48 14.23
C ASP A 19 -38.86 -8.79 13.29
N VAL A 20 -39.20 -7.82 12.45
CA VAL A 20 -40.31 -7.90 11.48
C VAL A 20 -39.98 -8.83 10.31
N ILE A 21 -38.71 -8.88 9.91
CA ILE A 21 -38.20 -9.69 8.80
C ILE A 21 -37.13 -10.65 9.34
N PRO A 22 -37.49 -11.92 9.63
CA PRO A 22 -36.57 -12.89 10.20
C PRO A 22 -35.36 -13.16 9.29
N GLY A 23 -34.17 -13.14 9.87
CA GLY A 23 -32.90 -13.39 9.16
C GLY A 23 -32.31 -12.18 8.44
N ALA A 24 -32.99 -11.03 8.46
CA ALA A 24 -32.44 -9.76 7.99
C ALA A 24 -31.59 -9.06 9.08
N VAL A 25 -31.15 -7.83 8.82
CA VAL A 25 -30.29 -7.08 9.75
C VAL A 25 -31.00 -6.82 11.09
N SER A 26 -30.27 -6.99 12.19
CA SER A 26 -30.75 -6.80 13.57
C SER A 26 -29.86 -5.82 14.35
N PRO A 27 -30.36 -5.18 15.43
CA PRO A 27 -29.56 -4.28 16.25
C PRO A 27 -28.28 -4.93 16.79
N LYS A 28 -28.39 -6.21 17.19
CA LYS A 28 -27.24 -7.02 17.63
C LYS A 28 -26.19 -7.15 16.52
N SER A 29 -26.61 -7.47 15.30
CA SER A 29 -25.69 -7.65 14.17
C SER A 29 -25.02 -6.34 13.72
N VAL A 30 -25.62 -5.18 14.00
CA VAL A 30 -25.00 -3.88 13.74
C VAL A 30 -23.96 -3.55 14.81
N ALA A 31 -24.26 -3.86 16.08
CA ALA A 31 -23.31 -3.71 17.17
C ALA A 31 -22.08 -4.61 17.02
N GLU A 32 -22.25 -5.87 16.62
CA GLU A 32 -21.14 -6.79 16.31
C GLU A 32 -20.23 -6.24 15.21
N ARG A 33 -20.81 -5.71 14.13
CA ARG A 33 -20.01 -5.09 13.04
C ARG A 33 -19.30 -3.81 13.47
N LEU A 34 -19.86 -3.07 14.43
CA LEU A 34 -19.21 -1.91 15.02
C LEU A 34 -18.04 -2.33 15.92
N GLU A 35 -18.19 -3.44 16.65
CA GLU A 35 -17.13 -4.03 17.48
C GLU A 35 -15.98 -4.57 16.62
N ASP A 36 -16.30 -5.26 15.52
CA ASP A 36 -15.33 -5.70 14.50
C ASP A 36 -14.57 -4.51 13.88
N ALA A 37 -15.25 -3.36 13.75
CA ALA A 37 -14.68 -2.09 13.31
C ALA A 37 -13.97 -1.32 14.45
N LEU A 38 -13.80 -1.91 15.64
CA LEU A 38 -13.19 -1.28 16.81
C LEU A 38 -13.86 0.05 17.23
N GLY A 39 -15.17 0.17 16.99
CA GLY A 39 -15.95 1.38 17.24
C GLY A 39 -15.85 2.43 16.13
N ASP A 40 -15.11 2.18 15.05
CA ASP A 40 -14.95 3.13 13.95
C ASP A 40 -16.08 3.01 12.91
N THR A 41 -17.02 3.94 12.98
CA THR A 41 -18.13 4.03 12.00
C THR A 41 -17.72 4.47 10.59
N ALA A 42 -16.45 4.85 10.40
CA ALA A 42 -15.84 5.15 9.11
C ALA A 42 -15.05 3.96 8.54
N ASP A 43 -14.96 2.82 9.25
CA ASP A 43 -14.32 1.61 8.74
C ASP A 43 -14.93 1.19 7.39
N PRO A 44 -14.13 0.85 6.37
CA PRO A 44 -14.63 0.53 5.03
C PRO A 44 -15.63 -0.63 5.00
N MET A 45 -15.47 -1.64 5.87
CA MET A 45 -16.37 -2.78 5.97
C MET A 45 -17.68 -2.38 6.64
N PHE A 46 -17.61 -1.54 7.69
CA PHE A 46 -18.79 -0.96 8.34
C PHE A 46 -19.60 -0.05 7.39
N MET A 47 -18.91 0.80 6.61
CA MET A 47 -19.52 1.68 5.61
C MET A 47 -20.30 0.90 4.54
N ALA A 48 -19.68 -0.16 4.02
CA ALA A 48 -20.29 -1.02 3.00
C ALA A 48 -21.44 -1.86 3.55
N GLN A 49 -21.23 -2.53 4.70
CA GLN A 49 -22.18 -3.52 5.22
C GLN A 49 -23.33 -2.92 6.03
N VAL A 50 -23.14 -1.75 6.65
CA VAL A 50 -24.14 -1.12 7.52
C VAL A 50 -24.68 0.17 6.89
N ARG A 51 -23.82 1.06 6.39
CA ARG A 51 -24.25 2.38 5.90
C ARG A 51 -24.77 2.37 4.46
N GLY A 52 -24.61 1.25 3.74
CA GLY A 52 -24.98 1.13 2.33
C GLY A 52 -24.22 2.11 1.44
N ILE A 53 -23.11 2.66 1.95
CA ILE A 53 -22.23 3.56 1.21
C ILE A 53 -21.21 2.64 0.54
N ALA A 54 -21.19 2.60 -0.79
CA ALA A 54 -19.97 2.20 -1.47
C ALA A 54 -18.92 3.24 -1.05
N PRO A 55 -17.93 2.88 -0.21
CA PRO A 55 -17.05 3.87 0.40
C PRO A 55 -16.45 4.74 -0.71
N GLU A 56 -16.68 6.06 -0.65
CA GLU A 56 -16.10 7.06 -1.54
C GLU A 56 -14.59 7.06 -1.37
N GLN A 57 -13.94 6.06 -1.96
CA GLN A 57 -12.61 5.60 -1.61
C GLN A 57 -12.45 5.34 -0.11
N ALA A 58 -12.04 4.14 0.29
CA ALA A 58 -11.22 4.04 1.48
C ALA A 58 -10.01 4.96 1.26
N ALA A 59 -10.03 6.19 1.78
CA ALA A 59 -9.04 7.21 1.45
C ALA A 59 -7.66 6.93 2.06
N GLU A 60 -7.45 5.71 2.57
CA GLU A 60 -6.18 5.27 3.12
C GLU A 60 -5.45 4.27 2.22
N ALA A 61 -6.03 3.75 1.13
CA ALA A 61 -5.32 2.79 0.28
C ALA A 61 -4.02 3.41 -0.27
N VAL A 62 -2.88 2.78 0.04
CA VAL A 62 -1.55 3.25 -0.39
C VAL A 62 -1.41 3.10 -1.90
N ILE A 63 -1.87 1.97 -2.45
CA ILE A 63 -1.79 1.65 -3.88
C ILE A 63 -3.19 1.30 -4.38
N LYS A 64 -3.58 1.85 -5.54
CA LYS A 64 -4.86 1.57 -6.18
C LYS A 64 -4.71 0.49 -7.25
N ARG A 65 -5.74 -0.34 -7.40
CA ARG A 65 -5.81 -1.42 -8.41
C ARG A 65 -5.62 -0.91 -9.84
N GLU A 66 -6.24 0.22 -10.17
CA GLU A 66 -6.12 0.85 -11.49
C GLU A 66 -4.67 1.16 -11.87
N TRP A 67 -3.81 1.50 -10.89
CA TRP A 67 -2.39 1.76 -11.16
C TRP A 67 -1.61 0.47 -11.42
N CYS A 68 -1.94 -0.61 -10.70
CA CYS A 68 -1.37 -1.93 -10.94
C CYS A 68 -1.75 -2.47 -12.33
N GLU A 69 -3.02 -2.36 -12.70
CA GLU A 69 -3.54 -2.76 -14.01
C GLU A 69 -2.89 -1.96 -15.14
N ALA A 70 -2.77 -0.64 -14.97
CA ALA A 70 -2.06 0.20 -15.92
C ALA A 70 -0.57 -0.20 -16.05
N ALA A 71 0.09 -0.57 -14.94
CA ALA A 71 1.47 -1.05 -14.97
C ALA A 71 1.60 -2.41 -15.65
N ALA A 72 0.64 -3.32 -15.48
CA ALA A 72 0.60 -4.58 -16.22
C ALA A 72 0.39 -4.39 -17.72
N ALA A 73 -0.41 -3.40 -18.12
CA ALA A 73 -0.59 -3.07 -19.54
C ALA A 73 0.74 -2.67 -20.24
N ARG A 74 1.73 -2.19 -19.47
CA ARG A 74 3.06 -1.81 -19.97
C ARG A 74 4.12 -2.91 -19.86
N TYR A 75 3.78 -4.11 -19.36
CA TYR A 75 4.74 -5.18 -19.07
C TYR A 75 5.66 -5.58 -20.24
N ASN A 76 5.11 -5.53 -21.46
CA ASN A 76 5.83 -5.91 -22.68
C ASN A 76 6.53 -4.74 -23.38
N ASP A 77 6.47 -3.53 -22.82
CA ASP A 77 7.15 -2.36 -23.39
C ASP A 77 8.66 -2.44 -23.12
N PRO A 78 9.51 -2.57 -24.16
CA PRO A 78 10.96 -2.65 -24.00
C PRO A 78 11.58 -1.41 -23.33
N ALA A 79 10.93 -0.25 -23.40
CA ALA A 79 11.42 0.98 -22.77
C ALA A 79 11.56 0.84 -21.25
N PHE A 80 10.73 0.01 -20.61
CA PHE A 80 10.80 -0.24 -19.18
C PHE A 80 11.91 -1.22 -18.80
N ARG A 81 12.46 -1.99 -19.74
CA ARG A 81 13.53 -2.98 -19.50
C ARG A 81 14.94 -2.40 -19.70
N VAL A 82 15.05 -1.10 -19.92
CA VAL A 82 16.34 -0.41 -20.07
C VAL A 82 16.99 -0.17 -18.70
N GLY A 83 17.96 -1.01 -18.35
CA GLY A 83 18.73 -0.88 -17.11
C GLY A 83 19.32 -2.21 -16.66
N PRO A 84 20.16 -2.20 -15.62
CA PRO A 84 20.65 -3.44 -15.03
C PRO A 84 19.54 -4.14 -14.25
N LEU A 85 19.82 -5.38 -13.87
CA LEU A 85 18.96 -6.22 -13.05
C LEU A 85 18.99 -5.77 -11.59
N SER A 86 17.90 -6.04 -10.87
CA SER A 86 17.77 -5.74 -9.45
C SER A 86 16.82 -6.72 -8.76
N LEU A 87 17.02 -6.92 -7.46
CA LEU A 87 16.26 -7.88 -6.65
C LEU A 87 15.67 -7.21 -5.39
N GLY A 88 14.48 -7.64 -5.01
CA GLY A 88 13.88 -7.39 -3.70
C GLY A 88 13.53 -8.70 -3.03
N VAL A 89 13.97 -8.91 -1.80
CA VAL A 89 13.86 -10.20 -1.11
C VAL A 89 13.19 -9.99 0.23
N ASP A 90 12.12 -10.75 0.50
CA ASP A 90 11.50 -10.90 1.82
C ASP A 90 11.80 -12.33 2.31
N PRO A 91 12.87 -12.52 3.12
CA PRO A 91 13.28 -13.84 3.59
C PRO A 91 12.29 -14.47 4.55
N SER A 92 12.27 -15.80 4.56
CA SER A 92 11.58 -16.60 5.57
C SER A 92 12.50 -17.71 6.09
N ASN A 93 12.10 -18.37 7.17
CA ASN A 93 12.83 -19.48 7.76
C ASN A 93 11.84 -20.49 8.34
N SER A 94 10.98 -21.00 7.45
CA SER A 94 9.86 -21.88 7.77
C SER A 94 9.57 -22.82 6.60
N GLU A 95 9.31 -24.08 6.93
CA GLU A 95 8.86 -25.09 5.98
C GLU A 95 7.33 -25.14 5.85
N THR A 96 6.60 -24.60 6.82
CA THR A 96 5.15 -24.86 6.99
C THR A 96 4.28 -23.61 7.08
N SER A 97 4.78 -22.53 7.67
CA SER A 97 3.98 -21.36 8.05
C SER A 97 4.42 -20.04 7.44
N GLY A 98 5.59 -20.00 6.79
CA GLY A 98 6.16 -18.81 6.15
C GLY A 98 6.70 -19.14 4.76
N ARG A 99 6.70 -18.14 3.88
CA ARG A 99 7.29 -18.25 2.55
C ARG A 99 8.22 -17.08 2.32
N ALA A 100 9.33 -17.33 1.64
CA ALA A 100 10.16 -16.25 1.13
C ALA A 100 9.56 -15.73 -0.18
N ALA A 101 9.79 -14.46 -0.47
CA ALA A 101 9.46 -13.87 -1.76
C ALA A 101 10.67 -13.18 -2.39
N ILE A 102 10.84 -13.36 -3.70
CA ILE A 102 11.90 -12.74 -4.50
C ILE A 102 11.24 -12.02 -5.66
N ALA A 103 11.30 -10.69 -5.63
CA ALA A 103 10.94 -9.81 -6.72
C ALA A 103 12.17 -9.59 -7.61
N ARG A 104 12.08 -10.00 -8.88
CA ARG A 104 13.13 -9.78 -9.89
C ARG A 104 12.67 -8.72 -10.87
N GLY A 105 13.58 -7.86 -11.31
CA GLY A 105 13.27 -6.93 -12.39
C GLY A 105 14.50 -6.39 -13.10
N GLN A 106 14.23 -5.73 -14.22
CA GLN A 106 15.23 -5.11 -15.07
C GLN A 106 14.82 -3.67 -15.35
N GLY A 107 15.69 -2.71 -15.03
CA GLY A 107 15.36 -1.29 -15.17
C GLY A 107 14.09 -0.93 -14.38
N ALA A 108 13.06 -0.48 -15.08
CA ALA A 108 11.75 -0.09 -14.51
C ALA A 108 10.67 -1.17 -14.66
N CYS A 109 11.00 -2.36 -15.17
CA CYS A 109 10.08 -3.47 -15.30
C CYS A 109 10.33 -4.49 -14.18
N LEU A 110 9.34 -4.69 -13.31
CA LEU A 110 9.30 -5.89 -12.47
C LEU A 110 9.00 -7.06 -13.39
N THR A 111 9.88 -8.05 -13.46
CA THR A 111 9.77 -9.17 -14.40
C THR A 111 8.95 -10.30 -13.79
N GLU A 112 9.17 -10.59 -12.52
CA GLU A 112 8.47 -11.64 -11.77
C GLU A 112 8.53 -11.40 -10.26
N VAL A 113 7.60 -12.02 -9.55
CA VAL A 113 7.65 -12.15 -8.09
C VAL A 113 7.39 -13.59 -7.70
N GLU A 114 8.46 -14.29 -7.34
CA GLU A 114 8.42 -15.68 -6.95
C GLU A 114 8.16 -15.77 -5.44
N ARG A 115 7.17 -16.58 -5.03
CA ARG A 115 6.94 -16.92 -3.62
C ARG A 115 7.15 -18.41 -3.42
N ARG A 116 8.07 -18.79 -2.52
CA ARG A 116 8.44 -20.19 -2.28
C ARG A 116 8.70 -20.50 -0.81
N VAL A 117 8.67 -21.79 -0.48
CA VAL A 117 9.08 -22.27 0.85
C VAL A 117 10.57 -21.97 1.04
N CYS A 118 10.94 -21.53 2.23
CA CYS A 118 12.32 -21.22 2.58
C CYS A 118 12.61 -21.85 3.95
N ALA A 119 13.12 -23.08 3.91
CA ALA A 119 13.47 -23.83 5.10
C ALA A 119 14.64 -23.18 5.88
N ASP A 120 15.59 -22.60 5.16
CA ASP A 120 16.80 -21.99 5.73
C ASP A 120 17.16 -20.65 5.06
N ALA A 121 17.10 -19.57 5.83
CA ALA A 121 17.45 -18.23 5.40
C ALA A 121 18.94 -18.07 5.04
N LEU A 122 19.84 -18.93 5.54
CA LEU A 122 21.25 -18.97 5.15
C LEU A 122 21.41 -19.55 3.76
N GLU A 123 20.71 -20.64 3.44
CA GLU A 123 20.74 -21.21 2.08
C GLU A 123 20.16 -20.22 1.07
N LEU A 124 19.08 -19.51 1.42
CA LEU A 124 18.56 -18.40 0.60
C LEU A 124 19.65 -17.34 0.32
N GLY A 125 20.50 -17.02 1.31
CA GLY A 125 21.61 -16.08 1.11
C GLY A 125 22.64 -16.57 0.09
N LYS A 126 22.94 -17.88 0.07
CA LYS A 126 23.83 -18.48 -0.93
C LYS A 126 23.20 -18.47 -2.33
N GLU A 127 21.91 -18.74 -2.42
CA GLU A 127 21.17 -18.71 -3.69
C GLU A 127 21.13 -17.30 -4.29
N ILE A 128 20.82 -16.28 -3.48
CA ILE A 128 20.85 -14.88 -3.92
C ILE A 128 22.25 -14.50 -4.39
N TYR A 129 23.29 -14.91 -3.66
CA TYR A 129 24.68 -14.69 -4.08
C TYR A 129 24.97 -15.35 -5.44
N ALA A 130 24.62 -16.63 -5.61
CA ALA A 130 24.86 -17.37 -6.84
C ALA A 130 24.13 -16.73 -8.04
N GLU A 131 22.86 -16.37 -7.87
CA GLU A 131 22.07 -15.67 -8.88
C GLU A 131 22.71 -14.33 -9.25
N CYS A 132 23.14 -13.54 -8.25
CA CYS A 132 23.79 -12.27 -8.51
C CYS A 132 25.12 -12.42 -9.25
N MET A 133 25.90 -13.47 -8.96
CA MET A 133 27.15 -13.74 -9.67
C MET A 133 26.90 -14.18 -11.13
N GLU A 134 25.92 -15.06 -11.35
CA GLU A 134 25.55 -15.55 -12.67
C GLU A 134 25.08 -14.41 -13.58
N TYR A 135 24.16 -13.59 -13.08
CA TYR A 135 23.54 -12.50 -13.85
C TYR A 135 24.25 -11.15 -13.70
N LYS A 136 25.38 -11.10 -12.98
CA LYS A 136 26.18 -9.89 -12.72
C LYS A 136 25.35 -8.75 -12.13
N ILE A 137 24.51 -9.09 -11.16
CA ILE A 137 23.67 -8.14 -10.42
C ILE A 137 24.56 -7.43 -9.39
N ASP A 138 24.57 -6.10 -9.44
CA ASP A 138 25.28 -5.29 -8.46
C ASP A 138 24.58 -5.42 -7.09
N PRO A 139 25.30 -5.77 -6.01
CA PRO A 139 24.73 -5.95 -4.67
C PRO A 139 23.99 -4.71 -4.15
N GLN A 140 24.34 -3.50 -4.61
CA GLN A 140 23.63 -2.27 -4.23
C GLN A 140 22.20 -2.21 -4.79
N HIS A 141 21.89 -3.02 -5.80
CA HIS A 141 20.57 -3.17 -6.39
C HIS A 141 19.85 -4.45 -5.90
N VAL A 142 20.31 -5.02 -4.78
CA VAL A 142 19.70 -6.16 -4.09
C VAL A 142 19.25 -5.70 -2.71
N GLY A 143 17.94 -5.62 -2.50
CA GLY A 143 17.32 -5.21 -1.24
C GLY A 143 16.78 -6.42 -0.50
N VAL A 144 17.27 -6.69 0.71
CA VAL A 144 16.86 -7.84 1.52
C VAL A 144 16.26 -7.36 2.82
N ASP A 145 15.03 -7.75 3.17
CA ASP A 145 14.49 -7.49 4.51
C ASP A 145 15.47 -8.04 5.54
N SER A 146 15.86 -7.21 6.50
CA SER A 146 16.84 -7.54 7.53
C SER A 146 16.19 -7.82 8.88
N ILE A 147 14.88 -7.63 8.99
CA ILE A 147 14.13 -7.86 10.23
C ILE A 147 13.90 -9.37 10.42
N GLY A 148 14.06 -9.85 11.66
CA GLY A 148 13.89 -11.26 12.00
C GLY A 148 14.91 -12.15 11.28
N TYR A 149 14.41 -13.17 10.59
CA TYR A 149 15.24 -14.16 9.89
C TYR A 149 16.02 -13.59 8.71
N GLY A 150 15.62 -12.45 8.17
CA GLY A 150 16.31 -11.82 7.06
C GLY A 150 17.73 -11.34 7.39
N SER A 151 18.03 -11.10 8.66
CA SER A 151 19.39 -10.86 9.15
C SER A 151 20.35 -12.00 8.80
N SER A 152 19.90 -13.27 8.82
CA SER A 152 20.71 -14.43 8.43
C SER A 152 21.08 -14.40 6.94
N THR A 153 20.12 -14.08 6.07
CA THR A 153 20.33 -13.94 4.62
C THR A 153 21.34 -12.83 4.32
N VAL A 154 21.18 -11.65 4.95
CA VAL A 154 22.11 -10.53 4.81
C VAL A 154 23.51 -10.90 5.31
N ASN A 155 23.61 -11.53 6.48
CA ASN A 155 24.89 -11.92 7.06
C ASN A 155 25.61 -12.96 6.20
N LYS A 156 24.87 -13.92 5.62
CA LYS A 156 25.45 -14.91 4.71
C LYS A 156 25.98 -14.26 3.42
N CYS A 157 25.24 -13.32 2.83
CA CYS A 157 25.74 -12.56 1.68
C CYS A 157 27.04 -11.81 2.03
N ARG A 158 27.08 -11.17 3.21
CA ARG A 158 28.27 -10.46 3.71
C ARG A 158 29.46 -11.39 3.91
N GLU A 159 29.24 -12.58 4.47
CA GLU A 159 30.27 -13.61 4.66
C GLU A 159 30.91 -14.03 3.32
N LEU A 160 30.11 -14.08 2.25
CA LEU A 160 30.56 -14.38 0.89
C LEU A 160 31.19 -13.16 0.17
N GLY A 161 31.40 -12.04 0.88
CA GLY A 161 31.96 -10.80 0.32
C GLY A 161 30.98 -9.97 -0.50
N PHE A 162 29.68 -10.27 -0.42
CA PHE A 162 28.62 -9.64 -1.20
C PHE A 162 27.72 -8.75 -0.34
N TYR A 163 27.93 -7.43 -0.42
CA TYR A 163 27.32 -6.45 0.48
C TYR A 163 25.98 -5.93 -0.04
N VAL A 164 24.93 -6.75 0.08
CA VAL A 164 23.55 -6.39 -0.27
C VAL A 164 23.00 -5.26 0.60
N ARG A 165 21.96 -4.55 0.12
CA ARG A 165 21.25 -3.54 0.91
C ARG A 165 20.33 -4.22 1.93
N ALA A 166 20.71 -4.10 3.20
CA ALA A 166 19.85 -4.50 4.31
C ALA A 166 18.69 -3.51 4.47
N MET A 167 17.48 -3.97 4.21
CA MET A 167 16.26 -3.18 4.31
C MET A 167 15.68 -3.35 5.72
N ASN A 168 15.67 -2.28 6.51
CA ASN A 168 15.00 -2.27 7.82
C ASN A 168 13.90 -1.22 7.83
N GLY A 169 12.66 -1.69 7.70
CA GLY A 169 11.47 -0.85 7.59
C GLY A 169 11.18 0.01 8.82
N SER A 170 11.73 -0.32 10.00
CA SER A 170 11.50 0.39 11.26
C SER A 170 12.48 1.54 11.51
N THR A 171 13.45 1.73 10.62
CA THR A 171 14.42 2.84 10.72
C THR A 171 13.78 4.18 10.33
N ARG A 172 14.54 5.27 10.51
CA ARG A 172 14.12 6.59 10.02
C ARG A 172 14.12 6.61 8.49
N PRO A 173 13.20 7.34 7.84
CA PRO A 173 13.23 7.53 6.40
C PRO A 173 14.60 8.04 5.91
N GLU A 174 15.03 7.54 4.76
CA GLU A 174 16.32 7.91 4.16
C GLU A 174 16.19 9.24 3.40
N VAL A 175 17.09 10.19 3.65
CA VAL A 175 17.25 11.35 2.76
C VAL A 175 17.92 10.85 1.49
N ARG A 176 17.21 10.90 0.37
CA ARG A 176 17.71 10.41 -0.92
C ARG A 176 17.41 11.41 -2.02
N ILE A 177 18.38 11.59 -2.91
CA ILE A 177 18.18 12.33 -4.16
C ILE A 177 17.61 11.35 -5.18
N ASP A 178 16.46 11.68 -5.75
CA ASP A 178 15.88 10.94 -6.86
C ASP A 178 16.26 11.62 -8.18
N GLU A 179 17.12 10.93 -8.92
CA GLU A 179 17.56 11.38 -10.24
C GLU A 179 16.59 10.98 -11.36
N ALA A 180 15.58 10.14 -11.12
CA ALA A 180 14.58 9.79 -12.14
C ALA A 180 13.41 10.78 -12.20
N LEU A 181 13.23 11.61 -11.17
CA LEU A 181 12.30 12.75 -11.19
C LEU A 181 12.74 13.88 -12.13
N ARG A 182 13.80 13.65 -12.92
CA ARG A 182 14.19 14.37 -14.15
C ARG A 182 13.10 14.41 -15.24
N TYR A 183 11.82 14.19 -14.97
CA TYR A 183 10.74 14.31 -15.96
C TYR A 183 9.42 14.79 -15.31
N GLY A 184 9.42 16.06 -14.87
CA GLY A 184 8.22 16.84 -14.57
C GLY A 184 7.62 16.68 -13.16
N PRO A 185 6.58 17.47 -12.84
CA PRO A 185 6.17 17.81 -11.47
C PRO A 185 5.89 16.58 -10.57
N LEU A 186 6.44 16.64 -9.35
CA LEU A 186 6.42 15.66 -8.25
C LEU A 186 5.03 15.35 -7.66
N THR A 187 4.11 16.29 -7.80
CA THR A 187 2.82 16.37 -7.12
C THR A 187 1.81 17.05 -8.05
N ALA A 188 0.51 16.99 -7.71
CA ALA A 188 -0.49 17.81 -8.41
C ALA A 188 -0.20 19.32 -8.30
N ASP A 189 0.65 19.72 -7.35
CA ASP A 189 0.96 21.12 -7.01
C ASP A 189 2.29 21.63 -7.61
N SER A 190 3.05 20.80 -8.34
CA SER A 190 4.35 21.23 -8.86
C SER A 190 4.21 21.88 -10.24
N ASP A 191 5.03 22.91 -10.48
CA ASP A 191 4.98 23.71 -11.70
C ASP A 191 5.29 22.83 -12.93
N PRO A 192 4.39 22.74 -13.92
CA PRO A 192 4.64 22.02 -15.17
C PRO A 192 5.89 22.48 -15.92
N ASN A 193 6.37 23.70 -15.65
CA ASN A 193 7.55 24.29 -16.26
C ASN A 193 8.83 24.14 -15.41
N GLU A 194 8.75 23.52 -14.23
CA GLU A 194 9.94 23.28 -13.41
C GLU A 194 10.90 22.35 -14.17
N PRO A 195 12.15 22.79 -14.42
CA PRO A 195 13.07 22.03 -15.23
C PRO A 195 13.36 20.70 -14.55
N PRO A 196 13.34 19.60 -15.30
CA PRO A 196 13.63 18.29 -14.74
C PRO A 196 15.00 18.26 -14.05
N GLY A 197 15.01 17.92 -12.76
CA GLY A 197 16.22 17.91 -11.95
C GLY A 197 16.22 16.84 -10.87
N PRO A 198 17.38 16.62 -10.22
CA PRO A 198 17.44 15.79 -9.01
C PRO A 198 16.56 16.38 -7.92
N VAL A 199 15.63 15.58 -7.38
CA VAL A 199 14.75 16.02 -6.30
C VAL A 199 15.13 15.33 -5.00
N VAL A 200 15.23 16.09 -3.91
CA VAL A 200 15.36 15.51 -2.57
C VAL A 200 14.01 14.92 -2.16
N LEU A 201 13.97 13.61 -1.94
CA LEU A 201 12.76 12.95 -1.47
C LEU A 201 12.41 13.44 -0.05
N PRO A 202 11.15 13.80 0.21
CA PRO A 202 10.73 14.31 1.52
C PRO A 202 10.76 13.19 2.56
N SER A 203 11.83 13.13 3.36
CA SER A 203 12.03 12.12 4.40
C SER A 203 11.31 12.46 5.70
N ASP A 204 11.08 13.74 5.97
CA ASP A 204 10.40 14.24 7.17
C ASP A 204 8.90 13.94 7.20
N THR A 205 8.31 13.73 6.03
CA THR A 205 6.89 13.44 5.82
C THR A 205 6.48 12.03 6.27
N TYR A 206 7.43 11.09 6.35
CA TYR A 206 7.17 9.68 6.63
C TYR A 206 7.55 9.31 8.06
N TYR A 207 6.78 8.42 8.69
CA TYR A 207 7.02 8.01 10.07
C TYR A 207 8.23 7.06 10.17
N HIS A 208 8.31 6.08 9.27
CA HIS A 208 9.40 5.12 9.12
C HIS A 208 9.83 4.93 7.66
N ALA A 209 10.99 4.27 7.47
CA ALA A 209 11.53 3.96 6.15
C ALA A 209 10.55 3.12 5.31
N ARG A 210 9.85 2.14 5.91
CA ARG A 210 8.81 1.36 5.21
C ARG A 210 7.74 2.24 4.58
N ASP A 211 7.29 3.26 5.31
CA ASP A 211 6.25 4.17 4.83
C ASP A 211 6.74 4.92 3.59
N GLN A 212 7.98 5.44 3.65
CA GLN A 212 8.61 6.10 2.52
C GLN A 212 8.73 5.19 1.30
N TRP A 213 9.11 3.92 1.49
CA TRP A 213 9.30 2.97 0.40
C TRP A 213 7.98 2.61 -0.28
N PHE A 214 6.92 2.38 0.50
CA PHE A 214 5.58 2.12 -0.02
C PHE A 214 5.01 3.33 -0.77
N PHE A 215 5.20 4.55 -0.25
CA PHE A 215 4.78 5.75 -0.96
C PHE A 215 5.62 6.00 -2.22
N ARG A 216 6.90 5.60 -2.24
CA ARG A 216 7.69 5.63 -3.46
C ARG A 216 7.17 4.66 -4.51
N LEU A 217 6.77 3.45 -4.12
CA LEU A 217 6.13 2.48 -5.01
C LEU A 217 4.77 3.00 -5.52
N ARG A 218 3.97 3.62 -4.65
CA ARG A 218 2.73 4.32 -5.01
C ARG A 218 2.98 5.34 -6.11
N GLU A 219 3.94 6.26 -5.93
CA GLU A 219 4.18 7.31 -6.92
C GLU A 219 4.71 6.75 -8.23
N ASP A 220 5.56 5.71 -8.18
CA ASP A 220 6.02 5.02 -9.39
C ASP A 220 4.87 4.38 -10.18
N LEU A 221 3.90 3.78 -9.49
CA LEU A 221 2.70 3.22 -10.11
C LEU A 221 1.75 4.30 -10.64
N ARG A 222 1.47 5.32 -9.82
CA ARG A 222 0.54 6.42 -10.14
C ARG A 222 1.02 7.23 -11.35
N LEU A 223 2.33 7.49 -11.43
CA LEU A 223 2.95 8.27 -12.51
C LEU A 223 3.33 7.43 -13.73
N GLY A 224 3.06 6.12 -13.70
CA GLY A 224 3.35 5.21 -14.80
C GLY A 224 4.85 4.98 -15.05
N LEU A 225 5.67 5.09 -14.00
CA LEU A 225 7.14 4.96 -14.07
C LEU A 225 7.63 3.52 -13.98
N ILE A 226 6.75 2.55 -13.74
CA ILE A 226 7.08 1.12 -13.74
C ILE A 226 6.06 0.29 -14.51
N ALA A 227 6.52 -0.90 -14.90
CA ALA A 227 5.71 -1.98 -15.41
C ALA A 227 5.74 -3.17 -14.44
N LEU A 228 4.63 -3.90 -14.33
CA LEU A 228 4.46 -5.05 -13.43
C LEU A 228 4.02 -6.28 -14.21
N PRO A 229 4.32 -7.51 -13.76
CA PRO A 229 3.68 -8.70 -14.32
C PRO A 229 2.18 -8.67 -14.00
N ASN A 230 1.36 -9.29 -14.85
CA ASN A 230 -0.07 -9.47 -14.58
C ASN A 230 -0.26 -10.61 -13.54
N ASP A 231 -0.06 -10.27 -12.27
CA ASP A 231 -0.16 -11.18 -11.13
C ASP A 231 -1.30 -10.71 -10.20
N PRO A 232 -2.49 -11.35 -10.26
CA PRO A 232 -3.64 -10.98 -9.44
C PRO A 232 -3.37 -11.05 -7.93
N GLU A 233 -2.51 -11.97 -7.50
CA GLU A 233 -2.18 -12.17 -6.09
C GLU A 233 -1.25 -11.07 -5.59
N LEU A 234 -0.28 -10.66 -6.40
CA LEU A 234 0.52 -9.45 -6.14
C LEU A 234 -0.38 -8.22 -6.05
N PHE A 235 -1.37 -8.08 -6.94
CA PHE A 235 -2.25 -6.91 -6.97
C PHE A 235 -3.16 -6.85 -5.75
N GLU A 236 -3.67 -8.00 -5.29
CA GLU A 236 -4.37 -8.12 -4.02
C GLU A 236 -3.50 -7.65 -2.85
N GLU A 237 -2.26 -8.17 -2.75
CA GLU A 237 -1.34 -7.78 -1.69
C GLU A 237 -0.95 -6.29 -1.73
N LEU A 238 -0.73 -5.71 -2.92
CA LEU A 238 -0.39 -4.30 -3.05
C LEU A 238 -1.56 -3.38 -2.65
N CYS A 239 -2.79 -3.76 -3.00
CA CYS A 239 -3.97 -2.91 -2.78
C CYS A 239 -4.51 -2.95 -1.35
N ILE A 240 -4.09 -3.92 -0.52
CA ILE A 240 -4.59 -4.05 0.85
C ILE A 240 -3.95 -3.05 1.82
N TRP A 241 -2.78 -2.52 1.46
CA TRP A 241 -2.03 -1.58 2.29
C TRP A 241 -2.80 -0.28 2.45
N THR A 242 -2.93 0.15 3.69
CA THR A 242 -3.58 1.40 4.08
C THR A 242 -2.61 2.26 4.89
N TRP A 243 -2.81 3.58 4.97
CA TRP A 243 -1.97 4.49 5.73
C TRP A 243 -2.80 5.52 6.50
N MET A 244 -2.32 5.88 7.69
CA MET A 244 -2.93 6.85 8.59
C MET A 244 -1.95 7.98 8.94
N PRO A 245 -2.43 9.19 9.26
CA PRO A 245 -1.60 10.22 9.87
C PRO A 245 -1.22 9.83 11.30
N LYS A 246 0.07 9.88 11.64
CA LYS A 246 0.60 9.67 13.00
C LYS A 246 1.66 10.73 13.31
N ASN A 247 1.43 11.55 14.34
CA ASN A 247 2.31 12.65 14.74
C ASN A 247 2.66 13.61 13.57
N GLY A 248 1.67 13.93 12.73
CA GLY A 248 1.86 14.79 11.55
C GLY A 248 2.61 14.12 10.39
N LYS A 249 2.89 12.82 10.46
CA LYS A 249 3.59 12.05 9.43
C LYS A 249 2.71 10.94 8.85
N LYS A 250 3.01 10.50 7.63
CA LYS A 250 2.33 9.37 6.99
C LYS A 250 2.89 8.06 7.54
N LYS A 251 2.03 7.20 8.09
CA LYS A 251 2.37 5.86 8.57
C LYS A 251 1.51 4.81 7.86
N VAL A 252 2.13 3.87 7.16
CA VAL A 252 1.47 2.69 6.60
C VAL A 252 1.11 1.74 7.75
N LEU A 253 -0.07 1.13 7.69
CA LEU A 253 -0.54 0.22 8.73
C LEU A 253 0.40 -0.96 8.93
N GLU A 254 0.36 -1.52 10.14
CA GLU A 254 1.27 -2.58 10.56
C GLU A 254 0.97 -3.91 9.85
N LYS A 255 2.03 -4.71 9.60
CA LYS A 255 1.94 -6.00 8.89
C LYS A 255 0.92 -6.94 9.55
N GLU A 256 0.77 -6.89 10.87
CA GLU A 256 -0.21 -7.71 11.59
C GLU A 256 -1.66 -7.41 11.18
N ILE A 257 -2.01 -6.14 10.93
CA ILE A 257 -3.34 -5.75 10.46
C ILE A 257 -3.56 -6.28 9.05
N VAL A 258 -2.54 -6.17 8.19
CA VAL A 258 -2.60 -6.71 6.83
C VAL A 258 -2.74 -8.23 6.83
N ILE A 259 -1.98 -8.94 7.66
CA ILE A 259 -2.07 -10.40 7.81
C ILE A 259 -3.48 -10.81 8.25
N LYS A 260 -4.08 -10.10 9.20
CA LYS A 260 -5.46 -10.38 9.64
C LYS A 260 -6.47 -10.22 8.51
N LYS A 261 -6.31 -9.19 7.67
CA LYS A 261 -7.19 -8.93 6.51
C LYS A 261 -6.98 -9.95 5.37
N LEU A 262 -5.72 -10.26 5.04
CA LEU A 262 -5.35 -11.14 3.93
C LEU A 262 -5.40 -12.64 4.29
N ARG A 263 -5.39 -12.98 5.59
CA ARG A 263 -5.26 -14.34 6.14
C ARG A 263 -3.95 -15.06 5.76
N ARG A 264 -2.95 -14.31 5.29
CA ARG A 264 -1.59 -14.76 4.97
C ARG A 264 -0.62 -13.57 4.99
N SER A 265 0.68 -13.84 4.94
CA SER A 265 1.69 -12.79 4.85
C SER A 265 1.73 -12.16 3.44
N PRO A 266 1.85 -10.82 3.32
CA PRO A 266 1.88 -10.09 2.05
C PRO A 266 3.30 -10.03 1.44
N ASP A 267 3.97 -11.18 1.33
CA ASP A 267 5.40 -11.29 0.99
C ASP A 267 5.74 -10.78 -0.43
N LYS A 268 4.82 -10.93 -1.40
CA LYS A 268 5.03 -10.41 -2.77
C LYS A 268 5.03 -8.88 -2.78
N SER A 269 4.15 -8.25 -2.00
CA SER A 269 4.13 -6.79 -1.91
C SER A 269 5.36 -6.20 -1.22
N ASP A 270 5.83 -6.83 -0.13
CA ASP A 270 7.03 -6.39 0.59
C ASP A 270 8.28 -6.55 -0.29
N SER A 271 8.49 -7.71 -0.92
CA SER A 271 9.58 -7.93 -1.87
C SER A 271 9.53 -6.97 -3.07
N THR A 272 8.35 -6.69 -3.62
CA THR A 272 8.17 -5.70 -4.70
C THR A 272 8.54 -4.29 -4.25
N MET A 273 8.17 -3.89 -3.02
CA MET A 273 8.56 -2.61 -2.43
C MET A 273 10.08 -2.51 -2.30
N TYR A 274 10.75 -3.56 -1.80
CA TYR A 274 12.21 -3.58 -1.69
C TYR A 274 12.88 -3.46 -3.05
N TRP A 275 12.45 -4.24 -4.04
CA TRP A 275 12.92 -4.13 -5.43
C TRP A 275 12.75 -2.71 -5.95
N ASN A 276 11.56 -2.12 -5.78
CA ASN A 276 11.25 -0.78 -6.24
C ASN A 276 12.16 0.28 -5.57
N TRP A 277 12.54 0.08 -4.32
CA TRP A 277 13.44 0.99 -3.62
C TRP A 277 14.88 0.90 -4.12
N VAL A 278 15.39 -0.30 -4.32
CA VAL A 278 16.82 -0.51 -4.64
C VAL A 278 17.11 -0.47 -6.13
N ARG A 279 16.13 -0.66 -7.01
CA ARG A 279 16.37 -0.67 -8.47
C ARG A 279 17.03 0.64 -8.92
N PRO A 280 17.90 0.59 -9.93
CA PRO A 280 18.46 1.78 -10.53
C PRO A 280 17.35 2.59 -11.20
N ARG A 281 17.26 3.86 -10.83
CA ARG A 281 16.25 4.78 -11.35
C ARG A 281 16.82 5.51 -12.57
N ARG A 282 16.31 5.18 -13.76
CA ARG A 282 16.56 5.91 -15.00
C ARG A 282 15.24 6.52 -15.49
N GLY A 283 15.35 7.57 -16.31
CA GLY A 283 14.19 8.17 -16.96
C GLY A 283 13.46 7.16 -17.83
N VAL A 284 12.15 7.03 -17.63
CA VAL A 284 11.26 6.21 -18.46
C VAL A 284 10.29 7.15 -19.18
N PRO A 285 9.97 6.96 -20.47
CA PRO A 285 8.99 7.80 -21.15
C PRO A 285 7.63 7.75 -20.44
N ARG A 286 7.03 8.92 -20.12
CA ARG A 286 5.71 9.00 -19.48
C ARG A 286 4.62 8.70 -20.52
N PRO A 287 3.61 7.87 -20.21
CA PRO A 287 2.38 7.82 -21.03
C PRO A 287 1.64 9.16 -20.95
N GLU A 288 0.97 9.59 -22.03
CA GLU A 288 0.14 10.80 -22.02
C GLU A 288 -0.92 10.74 -20.91
N ALA A 289 -1.10 11.85 -20.17
CA ALA A 289 -2.00 11.89 -19.03
C ALA A 289 -3.47 11.71 -19.46
N PRO A 290 -4.26 10.84 -18.81
CA PRO A 290 -5.69 10.76 -19.08
C PRO A 290 -6.42 12.02 -18.55
N ALA A 291 -7.46 12.45 -19.27
CA ALA A 291 -8.26 13.62 -18.93
C ALA A 291 -8.89 13.51 -17.52
N ALA A 292 -8.85 14.62 -16.77
CA ALA A 292 -9.40 14.70 -15.43
C ALA A 292 -10.89 14.32 -15.40
N ARG A 293 -11.28 13.46 -14.46
CA ARG A 293 -12.69 13.15 -14.21
C ARG A 293 -13.31 14.27 -13.35
N PRO A 294 -14.50 14.79 -13.69
CA PRO A 294 -15.17 15.77 -12.85
C PRO A 294 -15.62 15.14 -11.53
N ASN A 295 -15.26 15.82 -10.44
CA ASN A 295 -15.66 15.47 -9.07
C ASN A 295 -17.20 15.46 -8.96
N ALA A 296 -17.76 14.33 -8.56
CA ALA A 296 -19.11 14.27 -8.03
C ALA A 296 -18.98 13.57 -6.69
N HIS A 297 -19.48 14.18 -5.61
CA HIS A 297 -20.13 13.55 -4.46
C HIS A 297 -20.27 14.59 -3.32
N PHE A 298 -21.52 14.80 -2.86
CA PHE A 298 -21.89 15.52 -1.63
C PHE A 298 -23.06 14.74 -1.00
N ASP A 299 -22.97 14.37 0.30
CA ASP A 299 -24.00 13.60 1.04
C ASP A 299 -24.69 14.49 2.09
N GLU A 300 -25.78 15.15 1.70
CA GLU A 300 -26.50 16.15 2.52
C GLU A 300 -27.31 15.55 3.70
N HIS A 301 -27.58 14.24 3.73
CA HIS A 301 -28.48 13.65 4.73
C HIS A 301 -27.76 13.25 6.03
N PHE A 302 -26.55 12.71 5.91
CA PHE A 302 -25.68 12.45 7.07
C PHE A 302 -25.27 13.74 7.79
N ASP A 303 -24.96 14.78 7.03
CA ASP A 303 -24.61 16.11 7.56
C ASP A 303 -25.76 16.69 8.39
N LYS A 304 -27.02 16.45 7.99
CA LYS A 304 -28.21 16.82 8.78
C LYS A 304 -28.34 16.07 10.09
N MET A 305 -28.11 14.76 10.09
CA MET A 305 -28.25 13.93 11.30
C MET A 305 -27.15 14.20 12.34
N MET A 306 -25.92 14.53 11.89
CA MET A 306 -24.82 14.94 12.75
C MET A 306 -24.98 16.39 13.25
N ALA A 307 -25.58 17.26 12.44
CA ALA A 307 -26.00 18.59 12.87
C ALA A 307 -27.08 18.53 13.96
N GLU A 308 -28.05 17.62 13.85
CA GLU A 308 -29.12 17.46 14.86
C GLU A 308 -28.60 16.92 16.20
N ARG A 309 -27.63 15.98 16.19
CA ARG A 309 -26.96 15.49 17.42
C ARG A 309 -26.05 16.52 18.10
N SER A 310 -25.41 17.40 17.33
CA SER A 310 -24.59 18.48 17.90
C SER A 310 -25.44 19.59 18.52
N VAL A 311 -26.65 19.84 18.02
CA VAL A 311 -27.61 20.79 18.62
C VAL A 311 -28.20 20.28 19.95
N GLU A 312 -28.47 18.98 20.08
CA GLU A 312 -28.92 18.38 21.36
C GLU A 312 -27.87 18.47 22.48
N THR A 313 -26.58 18.46 22.12
CA THR A 313 -25.48 18.56 23.10
C THR A 313 -25.26 20.00 23.60
N VAL A 314 -25.57 21.01 22.78
CA VAL A 314 -25.45 22.44 23.15
C VAL A 314 -26.70 22.95 23.88
N GLY A 315 -27.88 22.39 23.63
CA GLY A 315 -29.13 22.75 24.31
C GLY A 315 -29.20 22.38 25.79
N ALA A 316 -28.37 21.44 26.26
CA ALA A 316 -28.33 21.00 27.65
C ALA A 316 -27.54 21.93 28.60
N VAL A 317 -26.77 22.89 28.08
CA VAL A 317 -25.88 23.75 28.90
C VAL A 317 -26.52 25.11 29.24
N SER A 318 -27.65 25.49 28.62
CA SER A 318 -28.20 26.86 28.69
C SER A 318 -29.37 27.06 29.70
N ARG A 319 -29.63 26.16 30.64
CA ARG A 319 -30.66 26.39 31.68
C ARG A 319 -30.12 26.11 33.09
N ARG A 320 -29.44 27.11 33.66
CA ARG A 320 -29.42 27.31 35.12
C ARG A 320 -30.09 28.64 35.44
N PRO A 321 -31.24 28.66 36.13
CA PRO A 321 -31.71 29.87 36.78
C PRO A 321 -30.98 30.05 38.12
N PHE A 322 -30.80 31.33 38.47
CA PHE A 322 -30.51 31.81 39.83
C PHE A 322 -31.62 31.42 40.81
#